data_AF-A0A3E1KJA9-F1
#
_entry.id   AF-A0A3E1KJA9-F1
#
_cell.length_a   1.000
_cell.length_b   1.000
_cell.length_c   1.000
_cell.angle_alpha   90.00
_cell.angle_beta   90.00
_cell.angle_gamma   90.00
#
_symmetry.space_group_name_H-M   'P 1'
#
loop_
_entity.id
_entity.type
_entity.pdbx_description
1 polymer ?
#
loop_
_entity_poly.entity_id
_entity_poly.type
_entity_poly.pdbx_seq_one_letter_code
_entity_poly.pdbx_strand_id
1 'polypeptide(L)'
;MTRVTRCQKHLFYSQPAIPHVASCLPLTSHQPSIRRKVTRKAVMLPEGWSRRPLHEVADVRTGVAKGKTGLTDPVELPYLRVANVQDGFIDLSEVKTIAVERHQIDRYSLQAGDILMTEGGDFDKLGRGAVWSGTIDPCLHQNHVFAVRAKRELVNPLFLSALSGSEYGRTYFLGCAKRSTNLASINSSQLKAFPVLLPPVAEQNQIAHILSTWDQAIATTEHLLANGRMQWNALIGITLHLPSANPDSSAPAENNNFPASVQPGIPTLPPAPPEWRRIQLGDHLKEVRRQAVLTKNETYTLVTVKRSRGGVALREVLQGKEVKTPTQFYVHTDDFLISKRQIVHGACGIVPPALDGAVVSNEYAVLNTDGEIDLQFLRYLSETRYFQQTCFHSSIGVHVEKMIFKVDHWLNWPFNIPPLARQQHIVEILDIASREIAAISKQLKALKREKSALMSQLITGKRRVRLPAGGASTA
;
A
#
# COMPACT_ATOMS: atom_id res chain seq x y z
N MET A 1 -0.34 -22.59 67.94
CA MET A 1 -1.80 -22.72 68.19
C MET A 1 -2.47 -22.81 66.83
N THR A 2 -3.36 -23.73 66.44
CA THR A 2 -3.82 -25.03 66.90
C THR A 2 -4.50 -25.64 65.65
N ARG A 3 -4.43 -26.96 65.50
CA ARG A 3 -4.95 -27.79 64.39
C ARG A 3 -6.48 -27.65 64.19
N VAL A 4 -7.00 -28.04 63.01
CA VAL A 4 -7.97 -29.15 62.73
C VAL A 4 -8.36 -29.10 61.23
N THR A 5 -7.95 -30.02 60.33
CA THR A 5 -8.49 -31.34 59.89
C THR A 5 -9.87 -31.42 59.18
N ARG A 6 -9.81 -31.94 57.93
CA ARG A 6 -10.59 -33.05 57.30
C ARG A 6 -11.86 -32.83 56.40
N CYS A 7 -11.70 -33.33 55.16
CA CYS A 7 -12.52 -34.30 54.39
C CYS A 7 -13.78 -33.93 53.54
N GLN A 8 -13.63 -34.19 52.23
CA GLN A 8 -14.42 -35.06 51.31
C GLN A 8 -15.87 -34.74 50.89
N LYS A 9 -16.08 -34.61 49.55
CA LYS A 9 -16.87 -35.49 48.62
C LYS A 9 -17.09 -34.76 47.27
N HIS A 10 -16.49 -35.17 46.14
CA HIS A 10 -16.95 -36.13 45.11
C HIS A 10 -18.28 -35.81 44.38
N LEU A 11 -18.17 -35.57 43.06
CA LEU A 11 -19.08 -35.95 41.94
C LEU A 11 -18.39 -35.52 40.62
N PHE A 12 -17.55 -36.30 39.92
CA PHE A 12 -17.72 -37.45 39.00
C PHE A 12 -18.24 -37.15 37.57
N TYR A 13 -17.52 -37.76 36.59
CA TYR A 13 -17.76 -38.01 35.15
C TYR A 13 -17.58 -36.86 34.13
N SER A 14 -16.95 -37.03 32.95
CA SER A 14 -16.03 -38.03 32.37
C SER A 14 -15.67 -37.59 30.94
N GLN A 15 -14.39 -37.61 30.58
CA GLN A 15 -13.91 -37.53 29.19
C GLN A 15 -13.67 -38.95 28.64
N PRO A 16 -13.89 -39.20 27.34
CA PRO A 16 -13.27 -40.34 26.66
C PRO A 16 -12.07 -39.94 25.81
N ALA A 17 -11.13 -40.90 25.76
CA ALA A 17 -9.82 -40.87 25.17
C ALA A 17 -9.80 -41.01 23.64
N ILE A 18 -8.68 -40.60 23.05
CA ILE A 18 -8.30 -40.78 21.64
C ILE A 18 -7.39 -42.01 21.54
N PRO A 19 -7.56 -42.89 20.53
CA PRO A 19 -6.47 -43.70 20.02
C PRO A 19 -6.15 -43.40 18.55
N HIS A 20 -4.85 -43.31 18.27
CA HIS A 20 -4.23 -43.36 16.96
C HIS A 20 -4.28 -44.79 16.39
N VAL A 21 -4.67 -44.96 15.12
CA VAL A 21 -4.07 -45.96 14.19
C VAL A 21 -4.19 -45.43 12.74
N ALA A 22 -3.13 -45.60 11.96
CA ALA A 22 -3.04 -45.30 10.53
C ALA A 22 -3.22 -46.57 9.69
N SER A 23 -3.88 -46.48 8.52
CA SER A 23 -3.58 -47.30 7.33
C SER A 23 -4.22 -46.75 6.05
N CYS A 24 -3.50 -46.90 4.94
CA CYS A 24 -3.72 -46.36 3.59
C CYS A 24 -4.86 -47.02 2.78
N LEU A 25 -5.18 -46.35 1.64
CA LEU A 25 -5.73 -46.82 0.32
C LEU A 25 -7.16 -46.34 -0.08
N PRO A 26 -7.45 -46.21 -1.41
CA PRO A 26 -7.91 -44.94 -2.00
C PRO A 26 -9.32 -44.93 -2.65
N LEU A 27 -9.76 -43.71 -2.98
CA LEU A 27 -10.60 -43.26 -4.11
C LEU A 27 -11.80 -44.15 -4.52
N THR A 28 -13.00 -43.69 -4.19
CA THR A 28 -14.09 -43.40 -5.15
C THR A 28 -15.34 -42.93 -4.39
N SER A 29 -15.85 -41.74 -4.70
CA SER A 29 -17.28 -41.46 -4.51
C SER A 29 -17.70 -40.22 -5.31
N HIS A 30 -18.52 -40.44 -6.34
CA HIS A 30 -19.45 -39.44 -6.83
C HIS A 30 -20.30 -38.91 -5.65
N GLN A 31 -20.27 -37.60 -5.42
CA GLN A 31 -21.28 -36.92 -4.60
C GLN A 31 -21.99 -35.86 -5.45
N PRO A 32 -23.34 -35.85 -5.44
CA PRO A 32 -24.12 -34.89 -6.21
C PRO A 32 -23.99 -33.49 -5.62
N SER A 33 -23.84 -32.49 -6.50
CA SER A 33 -23.70 -31.08 -6.13
C SER A 33 -24.96 -30.58 -5.40
N ILE A 34 -24.86 -30.41 -4.08
CA ILE A 34 -25.86 -29.68 -3.29
C ILE A 34 -25.70 -28.19 -3.60
N ARG A 35 -26.48 -27.68 -4.56
CA ARG A 35 -26.70 -26.24 -4.71
C ARG A 35 -27.50 -25.75 -3.51
N ARG A 36 -26.82 -25.34 -2.44
CA ARG A 36 -27.42 -24.52 -1.38
C ARG A 36 -27.95 -23.22 -2.01
N LYS A 37 -29.26 -23.12 -2.18
CA LYS A 37 -29.95 -21.86 -2.49
C LYS A 37 -29.70 -20.90 -1.32
N VAL A 38 -28.71 -20.01 -1.49
CA VAL A 38 -28.59 -18.82 -0.65
C VAL A 38 -29.77 -17.93 -1.01
N THR A 39 -30.81 -17.94 -0.18
CA THR A 39 -31.89 -16.96 -0.22
C THR A 39 -31.30 -15.60 0.17
N ARG A 40 -30.83 -14.85 -0.85
CA ARG A 40 -30.39 -13.47 -0.69
C ARG A 40 -31.59 -12.64 -0.22
N LYS A 41 -31.52 -12.10 1.00
CA LYS A 41 -32.42 -11.05 1.48
C LYS A 41 -32.47 -9.96 0.40
N ALA A 42 -33.63 -9.71 -0.18
CA ALA A 42 -33.80 -8.64 -1.15
C ALA A 42 -33.49 -7.31 -0.44
N VAL A 43 -32.45 -6.61 -0.87
CA VAL A 43 -32.18 -5.25 -0.42
C VAL A 43 -33.35 -4.41 -0.92
N MET A 44 -34.23 -3.98 0.00
CA MET A 44 -35.27 -3.01 -0.32
C MET A 44 -34.60 -1.73 -0.80
N LEU A 45 -34.94 -1.29 -2.01
CA LEU A 45 -34.46 -0.03 -2.54
C LEU A 45 -35.24 1.13 -1.90
N PRO A 46 -34.61 2.29 -1.71
CA PRO A 46 -35.34 3.47 -1.27
C PRO A 46 -36.45 3.87 -2.25
N GLU A 47 -37.42 4.62 -1.76
CA GLU A 47 -38.46 5.20 -2.60
C GLU A 47 -37.86 6.06 -3.73
N GLY A 48 -38.39 5.89 -4.94
CA GLY A 48 -37.93 6.55 -6.16
C GLY A 48 -36.72 5.91 -6.83
N TRP A 49 -36.11 4.89 -6.22
CA TRP A 49 -35.01 4.14 -6.83
C TRP A 49 -35.54 2.96 -7.63
N SER A 50 -34.92 2.72 -8.78
CA SER A 50 -35.16 1.51 -9.58
C SER A 50 -33.87 0.72 -9.76
N ARG A 51 -34.01 -0.54 -10.17
CA ARG A 51 -32.86 -1.40 -10.51
C ARG A 51 -33.04 -1.90 -11.92
N ARG A 52 -32.06 -1.62 -12.78
CA ARG A 52 -32.06 -2.04 -14.19
C ARG A 52 -30.72 -2.67 -14.56
N PRO A 53 -30.68 -3.66 -15.46
CA PRO A 53 -29.41 -4.15 -15.98
C PRO A 53 -28.70 -3.07 -16.82
N LEU A 54 -27.37 -3.09 -16.81
CA LEU A 54 -26.54 -2.06 -17.46
C LEU A 54 -26.90 -1.82 -18.93
N HIS A 55 -27.18 -2.87 -19.69
CA HIS A 55 -27.51 -2.74 -21.12
C HIS A 55 -28.79 -1.96 -21.41
N GLU A 56 -29.69 -1.78 -20.44
CA GLU A 56 -30.87 -0.92 -20.61
C GLU A 56 -30.50 0.57 -20.56
N VAL A 57 -29.46 0.91 -19.78
CA VAL A 57 -29.09 2.30 -19.48
C VAL A 57 -27.74 2.74 -20.07
N ALA A 58 -26.99 1.83 -20.68
CA ALA A 58 -25.72 2.12 -21.32
C ALA A 58 -25.37 1.11 -22.41
N ASP A 59 -24.60 1.54 -23.41
CA ASP A 59 -24.07 0.69 -24.46
C ASP A 59 -22.66 0.21 -24.10
N VAL A 60 -22.45 -1.11 -24.09
CA VAL A 60 -21.14 -1.72 -23.81
C VAL A 60 -20.42 -2.04 -25.11
N ARG A 61 -19.29 -1.37 -25.36
CA ARG A 61 -18.47 -1.50 -26.56
C ARG A 61 -17.14 -2.20 -26.28
N THR A 62 -16.70 -3.04 -27.21
CA THR A 62 -15.41 -3.72 -27.17
C THR A 62 -14.41 -3.04 -28.09
N GLY A 63 -13.14 -3.00 -27.68
CA GLY A 63 -12.09 -2.31 -28.42
C GLY A 63 -11.44 -3.13 -29.54
N VAL A 64 -10.41 -2.53 -30.13
CA VAL A 64 -9.61 -3.10 -31.22
C VAL A 64 -8.74 -4.25 -30.71
N ALA A 65 -8.71 -5.37 -31.45
CA ALA A 65 -7.79 -6.47 -31.20
C ALA A 65 -6.41 -6.17 -31.82
N LYS A 66 -5.34 -6.41 -31.06
CA LYS A 66 -3.97 -6.21 -31.55
C LYS A 66 -3.58 -7.33 -32.53
N GLY A 67 -2.80 -6.97 -33.56
CA GLY A 67 -2.12 -7.96 -34.43
C GLY A 67 -2.88 -8.33 -35.71
N LYS A 68 -3.89 -7.57 -36.11
CA LYS A 68 -4.53 -7.75 -37.42
C LYS A 68 -3.55 -7.34 -38.53
N THR A 69 -3.27 -8.25 -39.45
CA THR A 69 -2.43 -8.02 -40.63
C THR A 69 -3.30 -7.81 -41.88
N GLY A 70 -2.75 -7.21 -42.94
CA GLY A 70 -3.47 -7.01 -44.20
C GLY A 70 -4.60 -5.97 -44.12
N LEU A 71 -4.39 -4.86 -43.41
CA LEU A 71 -5.37 -3.79 -43.27
C LEU A 71 -5.54 -3.02 -44.59
N THR A 72 -6.78 -2.72 -44.95
CA THR A 72 -7.13 -1.87 -46.09
C THR A 72 -7.33 -0.42 -45.64
N ASP A 73 -6.66 0.54 -46.30
CA ASP A 73 -6.63 1.97 -45.91
C ASP A 73 -6.37 2.17 -44.39
N PRO A 74 -5.20 1.74 -43.88
CA PRO A 74 -4.88 1.84 -42.47
C PRO A 74 -4.57 3.28 -42.05
N VAL A 75 -5.05 3.67 -40.88
CA VAL A 75 -4.72 4.91 -40.19
C VAL A 75 -4.18 4.57 -38.81
N GLU A 76 -3.06 5.17 -38.41
CA GLU A 76 -2.56 5.06 -37.04
C GLU A 76 -3.24 6.08 -36.14
N LEU A 77 -3.82 5.61 -35.03
CA LEU A 77 -4.47 6.45 -34.03
C LEU A 77 -4.05 6.06 -32.62
N PRO A 78 -4.04 7.00 -31.66
CA PRO A 78 -3.77 6.69 -30.26
C PRO A 78 -4.83 5.74 -29.69
N TYR A 79 -4.42 4.80 -28.84
CA TYR A 79 -5.34 3.88 -28.17
C TYR A 79 -4.97 3.62 -26.71
N LEU A 80 -6.01 3.39 -25.90
CA LEU A 80 -5.86 3.07 -24.49
C LEU A 80 -5.83 1.55 -24.25
N ARG A 81 -4.86 1.13 -23.45
CA ARG A 81 -4.64 -0.26 -23.02
C ARG A 81 -5.12 -0.46 -21.59
N VAL A 82 -5.10 -1.71 -21.13
CA VAL A 82 -5.32 -2.04 -19.70
C VAL A 82 -4.39 -1.25 -18.78
N ALA A 83 -3.15 -0.96 -19.21
CA ALA A 83 -2.20 -0.15 -18.44
C ALA A 83 -2.64 1.32 -18.26
N ASN A 84 -3.47 1.84 -19.14
CA ASN A 84 -3.95 3.22 -19.07
C ASN A 84 -5.20 3.37 -18.19
N VAL A 85 -5.98 2.29 -18.01
CA VAL A 85 -7.25 2.36 -17.25
C VAL A 85 -7.01 1.94 -15.81
N GLN A 86 -6.94 2.93 -14.91
CA GLN A 86 -6.70 2.73 -13.48
C GLN A 86 -8.00 2.90 -12.67
N ASP A 87 -7.91 2.65 -11.37
CA ASP A 87 -9.05 2.83 -10.45
C ASP A 87 -9.32 4.33 -10.26
N GLY A 88 -10.37 4.85 -10.89
CA GLY A 88 -10.77 6.26 -10.74
C GLY A 88 -9.99 7.28 -11.57
N PHE A 89 -8.97 6.89 -12.33
CA PHE A 89 -8.29 7.78 -13.27
C PHE A 89 -7.81 7.05 -14.55
N ILE A 90 -7.52 7.83 -15.59
CA ILE A 90 -6.89 7.35 -16.83
C ILE A 90 -5.46 7.87 -16.88
N ASP A 91 -4.50 6.95 -16.92
CA ASP A 91 -3.08 7.26 -17.04
C ASP A 91 -2.72 7.50 -18.51
N LEU A 92 -2.31 8.74 -18.82
CA LEU A 92 -1.90 9.19 -20.14
C LEU A 92 -0.39 9.44 -20.25
N SER A 93 0.41 9.03 -19.25
CA SER A 93 1.87 9.18 -19.29
C SER A 93 2.52 8.43 -20.46
N GLU A 94 1.99 7.26 -20.83
CA GLU A 94 2.39 6.49 -22.01
C GLU A 94 1.16 6.08 -22.83
N VAL A 95 0.93 6.76 -23.96
CA VAL A 95 -0.12 6.41 -24.93
C VAL A 95 0.53 5.84 -26.20
N LYS A 96 0.05 4.67 -26.63
CA LYS A 96 0.54 4.01 -27.85
C LYS A 96 -0.41 4.26 -29.02
N THR A 97 0.08 4.07 -30.23
CA THR A 97 -0.74 4.07 -31.44
C THR A 97 -1.09 2.65 -31.88
N ILE A 98 -2.16 2.53 -32.67
CA ILE A 98 -2.56 1.30 -33.35
C ILE A 98 -3.06 1.63 -34.75
N ALA A 99 -2.69 0.82 -35.74
CA ALA A 99 -3.25 0.89 -37.09
C ALA A 99 -4.64 0.25 -37.12
N VAL A 100 -5.62 0.98 -37.67
CA VAL A 100 -6.99 0.50 -37.88
C VAL A 100 -7.48 0.92 -39.27
N GLU A 101 -8.36 0.13 -39.88
CA GLU A 101 -9.00 0.50 -41.15
C GLU A 101 -9.88 1.73 -40.96
N ARG A 102 -9.81 2.70 -41.87
CA ARG A 102 -10.50 4.00 -41.71
C ARG A 102 -12.00 3.88 -41.42
N HIS A 103 -12.70 2.92 -42.04
CA HIS A 103 -14.14 2.68 -41.82
C HIS A 103 -14.49 2.16 -40.41
N GLN A 104 -13.51 1.67 -39.64
CA GLN A 104 -13.74 1.16 -38.29
C GLN A 104 -13.47 2.20 -37.19
N ILE A 105 -12.94 3.38 -37.53
CA ILE A 105 -12.57 4.42 -36.55
C ILE A 105 -13.77 4.77 -35.66
N ASP A 106 -14.92 5.07 -36.24
CA ASP A 106 -16.14 5.46 -35.49
C ASP A 106 -16.64 4.36 -34.55
N ARG A 107 -16.41 3.09 -34.92
CA ARG A 107 -16.80 1.93 -34.10
C ARG A 107 -15.97 1.86 -32.81
N TYR A 108 -14.69 2.20 -32.86
CA TYR A 108 -13.78 2.03 -31.72
C TYR A 108 -13.41 3.35 -31.02
N SER A 109 -13.87 4.48 -31.55
CA SER A 109 -13.61 5.79 -30.96
C SER A 109 -14.35 5.97 -29.64
N LEU A 110 -13.58 6.38 -28.65
CA LEU A 110 -14.07 6.83 -27.35
C LEU A 110 -14.74 8.18 -27.47
N GLN A 111 -15.74 8.41 -26.65
CA GLN A 111 -16.39 9.71 -26.49
C GLN A 111 -16.25 10.19 -25.06
N ALA A 112 -16.16 11.50 -24.88
CA ALA A 112 -16.16 12.10 -23.55
C ALA A 112 -17.41 11.62 -22.77
N GLY A 113 -17.19 11.11 -21.56
CA GLY A 113 -18.22 10.48 -20.73
C GLY A 113 -18.32 8.95 -20.85
N ASP A 114 -17.59 8.31 -21.76
CA ASP A 114 -17.49 6.84 -21.76
C ASP A 114 -16.79 6.36 -20.47
N ILE A 115 -17.35 5.37 -19.78
CA ILE A 115 -16.69 4.74 -18.65
C ILE A 115 -15.82 3.59 -19.17
N LEU A 116 -14.50 3.71 -19.01
CA LEU A 116 -13.56 2.67 -19.39
C LEU A 116 -13.44 1.66 -18.25
N MET A 117 -13.59 0.37 -18.54
CA MET A 117 -13.51 -0.70 -17.55
C MET A 117 -12.63 -1.84 -18.06
N THR A 118 -11.75 -2.36 -17.20
CA THR A 118 -10.88 -3.48 -17.58
C THR A 118 -11.63 -4.82 -17.54
N GLU A 119 -11.37 -5.70 -18.51
CA GLU A 119 -11.98 -7.02 -18.59
C GLU A 119 -11.55 -7.93 -17.44
N GLY A 120 -10.29 -7.82 -17.01
CA GLY A 120 -9.74 -8.67 -15.97
C GLY A 120 -8.35 -8.23 -15.54
N GLY A 121 -7.86 -8.89 -14.50
CA GLY A 121 -6.59 -8.62 -13.84
C GLY A 121 -6.55 -9.35 -12.51
N ASP A 122 -5.82 -8.78 -11.56
CA ASP A 122 -5.87 -9.24 -10.16
C ASP A 122 -7.31 -9.14 -9.62
N PHE A 123 -7.65 -9.99 -8.66
CA PHE A 123 -9.00 -10.04 -8.09
C PHE A 123 -9.49 -8.67 -7.57
N ASP A 124 -8.59 -7.85 -7.05
CA ASP A 124 -8.90 -6.52 -6.53
C ASP A 124 -9.08 -5.46 -7.63
N LYS A 125 -8.77 -5.78 -8.89
CA LYS A 125 -8.85 -4.90 -10.07
C LYS A 125 -10.13 -5.07 -10.89
N LEU A 126 -10.94 -6.08 -10.59
CA LEU A 126 -12.21 -6.32 -11.28
C LEU A 126 -13.20 -5.16 -11.06
N GLY A 127 -13.77 -4.67 -12.16
CA GLY A 127 -14.74 -3.57 -12.14
C GLY A 127 -14.11 -2.18 -11.91
N ARG A 128 -12.76 -2.08 -11.92
CA ARG A 128 -12.07 -0.79 -11.95
C ARG A 128 -12.31 -0.09 -13.26
N GLY A 129 -12.41 1.23 -13.17
CA GLY A 129 -12.60 2.07 -14.32
C GLY A 129 -12.57 3.55 -13.98
N ALA A 130 -12.63 4.36 -15.02
CA ALA A 130 -12.73 5.81 -14.90
C ALA A 130 -13.50 6.37 -16.09
N VAL A 131 -14.08 7.55 -15.90
CA VAL A 131 -14.77 8.27 -16.98
C VAL A 131 -13.75 8.93 -17.89
N TRP A 132 -13.85 8.67 -19.19
CA TRP A 132 -13.02 9.29 -20.20
C TRP A 132 -13.39 10.76 -20.36
N SER A 133 -12.41 11.65 -20.21
CA SER A 133 -12.59 13.09 -20.32
C SER A 133 -12.58 13.60 -21.77
N GLY A 134 -12.13 12.79 -22.73
CA GLY A 134 -11.92 13.26 -24.11
C GLY A 134 -10.63 14.06 -24.30
N THR A 135 -9.61 13.84 -23.46
CA THR A 135 -8.34 14.58 -23.55
C THR A 135 -7.59 14.34 -24.87
N ILE A 136 -7.84 13.20 -25.52
CA ILE A 136 -7.29 12.85 -26.84
C ILE A 136 -8.48 12.49 -27.75
N ASP A 137 -8.56 13.10 -28.93
CA ASP A 137 -9.62 12.85 -29.89
C ASP A 137 -9.08 12.94 -31.34
N PRO A 138 -9.27 11.90 -32.19
CA PRO A 138 -9.85 10.60 -31.87
C PRO A 138 -8.94 9.74 -30.99
N CYS A 139 -9.52 8.96 -30.09
CA CYS A 139 -8.80 7.98 -29.29
C CYS A 139 -9.56 6.65 -29.27
N LEU A 140 -8.85 5.55 -29.51
CA LEU A 140 -9.40 4.20 -29.53
C LEU A 140 -9.14 3.48 -28.20
N HIS A 141 -9.65 2.26 -28.05
CA HIS A 141 -9.37 1.42 -26.91
C HIS A 141 -9.10 -0.03 -27.31
N GLN A 142 -8.37 -0.75 -26.47
CA GLN A 142 -8.05 -2.17 -26.66
C GLN A 142 -9.25 -3.08 -26.40
N ASN A 143 -9.28 -4.27 -27.01
CA ASN A 143 -10.29 -5.31 -26.80
C ASN A 143 -10.49 -5.73 -25.31
N HIS A 144 -9.46 -5.62 -24.47
CA HIS A 144 -9.51 -5.91 -23.02
C HIS A 144 -9.94 -4.72 -22.15
N VAL A 145 -10.34 -3.61 -22.79
CA VAL A 145 -10.93 -2.44 -22.16
C VAL A 145 -12.33 -2.29 -22.75
N PHE A 146 -13.36 -2.40 -21.92
CA PHE A 146 -14.72 -2.06 -22.30
C PHE A 146 -14.91 -0.54 -22.25
N ALA A 147 -15.61 0.02 -23.22
CA ALA A 147 -16.13 1.38 -23.16
C ALA A 147 -17.64 1.31 -22.91
N VAL A 148 -18.09 1.80 -21.77
CA VAL A 148 -19.50 1.84 -21.37
C VAL A 148 -20.03 3.24 -21.62
N ARG A 149 -20.86 3.40 -22.65
CA ARG A 149 -21.45 4.68 -23.03
C ARG A 149 -22.81 4.84 -22.38
N ALA A 150 -22.89 5.69 -21.35
CA ALA A 150 -24.12 5.94 -20.63
C ALA A 150 -25.16 6.68 -21.49
N LYS A 151 -26.43 6.24 -21.42
CA LYS A 151 -27.58 7.02 -21.87
C LYS A 151 -27.84 8.11 -20.83
N ARG A 152 -27.35 9.32 -21.11
CA ARG A 152 -27.20 10.41 -20.12
C ARG A 152 -28.52 10.87 -19.50
N GLU A 153 -29.62 10.66 -20.20
CA GLU A 153 -30.99 10.90 -19.74
C GLU A 153 -31.44 9.90 -18.66
N LEU A 154 -30.80 8.73 -18.57
CA LEU A 154 -31.11 7.68 -17.60
C LEU A 154 -30.05 7.60 -16.48
N VAL A 155 -28.77 7.72 -16.84
CA VAL A 155 -27.68 7.52 -15.89
C VAL A 155 -26.54 8.50 -16.09
N ASN A 156 -26.12 9.15 -15.01
CA ASN A 156 -24.93 9.97 -14.98
C ASN A 156 -23.66 9.07 -15.04
N PRO A 157 -22.70 9.32 -15.95
CA PRO A 157 -21.49 8.50 -16.08
C PRO A 157 -20.62 8.43 -14.82
N LEU A 158 -20.47 9.55 -14.10
CA LEU A 158 -19.68 9.61 -12.87
C LEU A 158 -20.36 8.82 -11.75
N PHE A 159 -21.68 8.91 -11.64
CA PHE A 159 -22.45 8.09 -10.72
C PHE A 159 -22.31 6.59 -11.04
N LEU A 160 -22.43 6.21 -12.32
CA LEU A 160 -22.28 4.82 -12.76
C LEU A 160 -20.88 4.27 -12.48
N SER A 161 -19.84 5.06 -12.75
CA SER A 161 -18.45 4.72 -12.45
C SER A 161 -18.24 4.51 -10.94
N ALA A 162 -18.80 5.40 -10.11
CA ALA A 162 -18.74 5.24 -8.66
C ALA A 162 -19.50 3.99 -8.18
N LEU A 163 -20.67 3.69 -8.78
CA LEU A 163 -21.46 2.50 -8.46
C LEU A 163 -20.71 1.22 -8.81
N SER A 164 -20.10 1.13 -9.99
CA SER A 164 -19.32 -0.03 -10.41
C SER A 164 -18.05 -0.23 -9.55
N GLY A 165 -17.40 0.86 -9.13
CA GLY A 165 -16.23 0.83 -8.26
C GLY A 165 -16.54 0.55 -6.78
N SER A 166 -17.79 0.74 -6.35
CA SER A 166 -18.21 0.52 -4.96
C SER A 166 -18.16 -0.95 -4.54
N GLU A 167 -18.26 -1.22 -3.22
CA GLU A 167 -18.36 -2.58 -2.67
C GLU A 167 -19.51 -3.38 -3.32
N TYR A 168 -20.61 -2.72 -3.68
CA TYR A 168 -21.72 -3.33 -4.41
C TYR A 168 -21.29 -3.86 -5.78
N GLY A 169 -20.63 -3.01 -6.59
CA GLY A 169 -20.12 -3.38 -7.91
C GLY A 169 -19.05 -4.46 -7.83
N ARG A 170 -18.07 -4.29 -6.94
CA ARG A 170 -17.00 -5.27 -6.71
C ARG A 170 -17.55 -6.64 -6.30
N THR A 171 -18.54 -6.68 -5.41
CA THR A 171 -19.19 -7.92 -4.97
C THR A 171 -19.89 -8.62 -6.14
N TYR A 172 -20.56 -7.86 -7.01
CA TYR A 172 -21.17 -8.40 -8.21
C TYR A 172 -20.12 -9.01 -9.16
N PHE A 173 -19.09 -8.23 -9.52
CA PHE A 173 -18.08 -8.68 -10.49
C PHE A 173 -17.28 -9.87 -9.97
N LEU A 174 -16.89 -9.86 -8.69
CA LEU A 174 -16.24 -11.02 -8.06
C LEU A 174 -17.15 -12.26 -8.03
N GLY A 175 -18.45 -12.06 -7.88
CA GLY A 175 -19.44 -13.14 -7.84
C GLY A 175 -19.70 -13.81 -9.18
N CYS A 176 -19.49 -13.10 -10.31
CA CYS A 176 -19.69 -13.64 -11.65
C CYS A 176 -18.39 -13.90 -12.42
N ALA A 177 -17.25 -13.34 -12.00
CA ALA A 177 -15.98 -13.48 -12.69
C ALA A 177 -15.53 -14.95 -12.83
N LYS A 178 -14.93 -15.27 -13.97
CA LYS A 178 -14.16 -16.50 -14.16
C LYS A 178 -12.82 -16.33 -13.46
N ARG A 179 -12.40 -17.35 -12.70
CA ARG A 179 -11.20 -17.29 -11.85
C ARG A 179 -10.16 -18.31 -12.32
N SER A 180 -8.91 -17.88 -12.36
CA SER A 180 -7.73 -18.74 -12.42
C SER A 180 -6.90 -18.54 -11.14
N THR A 181 -5.73 -19.17 -11.04
CA THR A 181 -4.89 -19.18 -9.82
C THR A 181 -4.61 -17.78 -9.28
N ASN A 182 -4.37 -16.79 -10.16
CA ASN A 182 -4.02 -15.41 -9.77
C ASN A 182 -4.82 -14.32 -10.49
N LEU A 183 -5.68 -14.66 -11.44
CA LEU A 183 -6.40 -13.70 -12.27
C LEU A 183 -7.90 -13.96 -12.25
N ALA A 184 -8.66 -12.89 -12.44
CA ALA A 184 -10.08 -12.99 -12.66
C ALA A 184 -10.52 -12.07 -13.80
N SER A 185 -11.49 -12.52 -14.59
CA SER A 185 -12.02 -11.77 -15.72
C SER A 185 -13.54 -11.85 -15.81
N ILE A 186 -14.15 -10.80 -16.34
CA ILE A 186 -15.55 -10.69 -16.69
C ILE A 186 -15.69 -10.54 -18.20
N ASN A 187 -16.74 -11.08 -18.80
CA ASN A 187 -17.04 -10.85 -20.21
C ASN A 187 -18.10 -9.74 -20.40
N SER A 188 -18.31 -9.33 -21.66
CA SER A 188 -19.30 -8.30 -22.00
C SER A 188 -20.71 -8.65 -21.53
N SER A 189 -21.13 -9.91 -21.59
CA SER A 189 -22.47 -10.34 -21.13
C SER A 189 -22.64 -10.16 -19.63
N GLN A 190 -21.60 -10.46 -18.84
CA GLN A 190 -21.59 -10.23 -17.40
C GLN A 190 -21.61 -8.74 -17.07
N LEU A 191 -20.86 -7.92 -17.81
CA LEU A 191 -20.90 -6.46 -17.64
C LEU A 191 -22.28 -5.89 -17.99
N LYS A 192 -22.87 -6.30 -19.10
CA LYS A 192 -24.23 -5.91 -19.54
C LYS A 192 -25.32 -6.31 -18.54
N ALA A 193 -25.09 -7.36 -17.76
CA ALA A 193 -26.00 -7.83 -16.72
C ALA A 193 -25.77 -7.16 -15.35
N PHE A 194 -24.80 -6.23 -15.24
CA PHE A 194 -24.55 -5.51 -14.00
C PHE A 194 -25.82 -4.77 -13.54
N PRO A 195 -26.34 -5.05 -12.34
CA PRO A 195 -27.53 -4.40 -11.83
C PRO A 195 -27.25 -2.95 -11.40
N VAL A 196 -27.62 -1.99 -12.23
CA VAL A 196 -27.49 -0.56 -11.94
C VAL A 196 -28.59 -0.14 -10.97
N LEU A 197 -28.21 0.50 -9.87
CA LEU A 197 -29.11 1.15 -8.93
C LEU A 197 -29.34 2.58 -9.43
N LEU A 198 -30.60 2.94 -9.73
CA LEU A 198 -30.95 4.18 -10.40
C LEU A 198 -31.81 5.06 -9.47
N PRO A 199 -31.19 6.00 -8.73
CA PRO A 199 -31.90 7.14 -8.17
C PRO A 199 -32.47 8.05 -9.28
N PRO A 200 -33.34 9.00 -8.94
CA PRO A 200 -33.65 10.13 -9.82
C PRO A 200 -32.38 10.84 -10.30
N VAL A 201 -32.35 11.31 -11.55
CA VAL A 201 -31.15 11.92 -12.17
C VAL A 201 -30.60 13.09 -11.36
N ALA A 202 -31.45 13.91 -10.75
CA ALA A 202 -31.03 14.99 -9.86
C ALA A 202 -30.22 14.47 -8.65
N GLU A 203 -30.64 13.34 -8.05
CA GLU A 203 -29.91 12.69 -6.96
C GLU A 203 -28.61 12.04 -7.46
N GLN A 204 -28.61 11.43 -8.65
CA GLN A 204 -27.37 10.91 -9.25
C GLN A 204 -26.32 12.02 -9.44
N ASN A 205 -26.73 13.16 -9.99
CA ASN A 205 -25.86 14.32 -10.21
C ASN A 205 -25.31 14.85 -8.88
N GLN A 206 -26.16 14.96 -7.86
CA GLN A 206 -25.72 15.43 -6.54
C GLN A 206 -24.76 14.45 -5.86
N ILE A 207 -25.03 13.14 -5.94
CA ILE A 207 -24.12 12.11 -5.43
C ILE A 207 -22.77 12.19 -6.16
N ALA A 208 -22.79 12.26 -7.49
CA ALA A 208 -21.58 12.37 -8.30
C ALA A 208 -20.76 13.61 -7.93
N HIS A 209 -21.40 14.76 -7.74
CA HIS A 209 -20.76 16.01 -7.34
C HIS A 209 -20.13 15.94 -5.94
N ILE A 210 -20.83 15.33 -4.97
CA ILE A 210 -20.27 15.10 -3.64
C ILE A 210 -19.02 14.24 -3.77
N LEU A 211 -19.11 13.08 -4.44
CA LEU A 211 -17.97 12.16 -4.57
C LEU A 211 -16.79 12.79 -5.32
N SER A 212 -17.03 13.60 -6.36
CA SER A 212 -15.97 14.31 -7.07
C SER A 212 -15.23 15.31 -6.20
N THR A 213 -15.92 15.95 -5.25
CA THR A 213 -15.29 16.86 -4.28
C THR A 213 -14.31 16.11 -3.37
N TRP A 214 -14.68 14.89 -2.94
CA TRP A 214 -13.77 14.02 -2.19
C TRP A 214 -12.58 13.57 -3.02
N ASP A 215 -12.80 13.23 -4.29
CA ASP A 215 -11.71 12.89 -5.22
C ASP A 215 -10.71 14.03 -5.40
N GLN A 216 -11.19 15.26 -5.58
CA GLN A 216 -10.33 16.43 -5.67
C GLN A 216 -9.53 16.66 -4.38
N ALA A 217 -10.15 16.50 -3.21
CA ALA A 217 -9.45 16.64 -1.92
C ALA A 217 -8.37 15.56 -1.75
N ILE A 218 -8.65 14.31 -2.14
CA ILE A 218 -7.68 13.21 -2.11
C ILE A 218 -6.52 13.49 -3.07
N ALA A 219 -6.80 13.82 -4.33
CA ALA A 219 -5.77 14.12 -5.32
C ALA A 219 -4.88 15.29 -4.89
N THR A 220 -5.47 16.36 -4.37
CA THR A 220 -4.72 17.51 -3.83
C THR A 220 -3.81 17.08 -2.67
N THR A 221 -4.31 16.25 -1.76
CA THR A 221 -3.52 15.75 -0.62
C THR A 221 -2.41 14.79 -1.06
N GLU A 222 -2.63 14.00 -2.12
CA GLU A 222 -1.59 13.16 -2.74
C GLU A 222 -0.47 14.01 -3.34
N HIS A 223 -0.82 15.09 -4.05
CA HIS A 223 0.16 16.05 -4.55
C HIS A 223 0.94 16.74 -3.42
N LEU A 224 0.26 17.16 -2.35
CA LEU A 224 0.94 17.73 -1.17
C LEU A 224 1.91 16.72 -0.54
N LEU A 225 1.51 15.45 -0.41
CA LEU A 225 2.39 14.40 0.12
C LEU A 225 3.60 14.15 -0.78
N ALA A 226 3.41 14.15 -2.10
CA ALA A 226 4.51 14.01 -3.06
C ALA A 226 5.49 15.18 -2.96
N ASN A 227 4.98 16.41 -2.88
CA ASN A 227 5.79 17.62 -2.70
C ASN A 227 6.57 17.60 -1.39
N GLY A 228 5.91 17.22 -0.28
CA GLY A 228 6.57 17.09 1.02
C GLY A 228 7.70 16.06 1.01
N ARG A 229 7.55 14.95 0.27
CA ARG A 229 8.61 13.95 0.09
C ARG A 229 9.78 14.46 -0.75
N MET A 230 9.51 15.23 -1.79
CA MET A 230 10.58 15.87 -2.58
C MET A 230 11.36 16.88 -1.73
N GLN A 231 10.65 17.70 -0.96
CA GLN A 231 11.25 18.64 -0.01
C GLN A 231 12.07 17.92 1.07
N TRP A 232 11.58 16.80 1.59
CA TRP A 232 12.32 15.93 2.52
C TRP A 232 13.67 15.49 1.96
N ASN A 233 13.68 14.95 0.74
CA ASN A 233 14.90 14.48 0.10
C ASN A 233 15.91 15.62 -0.08
N ALA A 234 15.45 16.79 -0.51
CA ALA A 234 16.29 17.98 -0.64
C ALA A 234 16.82 18.46 0.73
N LEU A 235 15.98 18.46 1.75
CA LEU A 235 16.33 18.91 3.10
C LEU A 235 17.37 17.99 3.74
N ILE A 236 17.25 16.67 3.58
CA ILE A 236 18.28 15.69 3.96
C ILE A 236 19.60 16.01 3.25
N GLY A 237 19.54 16.22 1.93
CA GLY A 237 20.70 16.59 1.10
C GLY A 237 21.46 17.82 1.62
N ILE A 238 20.72 18.88 1.92
CA ILE A 238 21.26 20.18 2.34
C ILE A 238 21.77 20.13 3.79
N THR A 239 20.98 19.56 4.71
CA THR A 239 21.33 19.59 6.14
C THR A 239 22.46 18.62 6.49
N LEU A 240 22.50 17.45 5.84
CA LEU A 240 23.50 16.42 6.08
C LEU A 240 24.68 16.45 5.10
N HIS A 241 24.64 17.35 4.10
CA HIS A 241 25.63 17.43 3.01
C HIS A 241 25.86 16.10 2.29
N LEU A 242 24.82 15.25 2.25
CA LEU A 242 24.83 13.91 1.69
C LEU A 242 23.48 13.63 1.03
N PRO A 243 23.46 13.07 -0.21
CA PRO A 243 22.21 12.75 -0.88
C PRO A 243 21.31 11.81 -0.06
N SER A 244 19.99 11.99 -0.15
CA SER A 244 19.01 11.05 0.41
C SER A 244 19.16 9.64 -0.20
N ALA A 245 18.94 8.62 0.62
CA ALA A 245 18.88 7.22 0.20
C ALA A 245 17.50 6.86 -0.38
N ASN A 246 16.49 7.70 -0.20
CA ASN A 246 15.19 7.49 -0.81
C ASN A 246 15.26 7.94 -2.27
N PRO A 247 14.99 7.06 -3.24
CA PRO A 247 15.04 7.44 -4.65
C PRO A 247 14.02 8.55 -4.92
N ASP A 248 14.38 9.50 -5.78
CA ASP A 248 13.39 10.40 -6.37
C ASP A 248 12.38 9.56 -7.14
N SER A 249 11.09 9.85 -6.97
CA SER A 249 10.00 9.14 -7.66
C SER A 249 10.05 9.23 -9.19
N SER A 250 10.95 10.06 -9.74
CA SER A 250 11.23 10.22 -11.16
C SER A 250 12.36 9.31 -11.69
N ALA A 251 13.12 8.63 -10.83
CA ALA A 251 14.15 7.69 -11.27
C ALA A 251 13.49 6.42 -11.82
N PRO A 252 13.86 5.96 -13.04
CA PRO A 252 13.39 4.69 -13.57
C PRO A 252 13.65 3.58 -12.56
N ALA A 253 12.70 2.67 -12.38
CA ALA A 253 12.93 1.43 -11.66
C ALA A 253 13.95 0.61 -12.47
N GLU A 254 15.23 0.89 -12.29
CA GLU A 254 16.28 0.07 -12.88
C GLU A 254 16.15 -1.34 -12.32
N ASN A 255 16.14 -2.29 -13.24
CA ASN A 255 16.04 -3.72 -12.98
C ASN A 255 17.34 -4.18 -12.30
N ASN A 256 17.49 -3.92 -11.00
CA ASN A 256 18.73 -4.16 -10.28
C ASN A 256 18.51 -5.21 -9.17
N ASN A 257 19.45 -6.14 -9.05
CA ASN A 257 19.59 -7.13 -7.97
C ASN A 257 19.74 -6.52 -6.55
N PHE A 258 19.50 -5.21 -6.39
CA PHE A 258 19.75 -4.43 -5.20
C PHE A 258 18.47 -3.72 -4.72
N PRO A 259 18.32 -3.46 -3.40
CA PRO A 259 17.21 -2.68 -2.87
C PRO A 259 17.22 -1.26 -3.43
N ALA A 260 16.04 -0.64 -3.61
CA ALA A 260 15.91 0.70 -4.19
C ALA A 260 16.70 1.80 -3.46
N SER A 261 16.99 1.61 -2.16
CA SER A 261 17.82 2.54 -1.37
C SER A 261 19.33 2.35 -1.56
N VAL A 262 19.75 1.25 -2.17
CA VAL A 262 21.17 0.91 -2.39
C VAL A 262 21.53 1.31 -3.81
N GLN A 263 22.33 2.35 -3.94
CA GLN A 263 22.96 2.67 -5.22
C GLN A 263 24.32 1.98 -5.32
N PRO A 264 24.53 1.10 -6.33
CA PRO A 264 25.82 0.44 -6.55
C PRO A 264 26.97 1.45 -6.68
N GLY A 265 28.18 1.03 -6.29
CA GLY A 265 29.40 1.82 -6.42
C GLY A 265 30.12 2.10 -5.10
N ILE A 266 31.32 2.67 -5.20
CA ILE A 266 32.18 2.97 -4.05
C ILE A 266 31.61 4.16 -3.26
N PRO A 267 31.33 4.03 -1.95
CA PRO A 267 30.88 5.12 -1.11
C PRO A 267 31.92 6.23 -1.11
N THR A 268 31.47 7.41 -1.51
CA THR A 268 32.30 8.62 -1.59
C THR A 268 31.79 9.61 -0.56
N LEU A 269 32.66 9.95 0.40
CA LEU A 269 32.37 10.96 1.41
C LEU A 269 32.94 12.31 0.91
N PRO A 270 32.12 13.36 0.78
CA PRO A 270 32.61 14.67 0.37
C PRO A 270 33.57 15.26 1.42
N PRO A 271 34.33 16.32 1.06
CA PRO A 271 35.06 17.12 2.04
C PRO A 271 34.14 17.55 3.19
N ALA A 272 34.69 17.59 4.41
CA ALA A 272 33.92 18.04 5.55
C ALA A 272 33.52 19.51 5.37
N PRO A 273 32.23 19.86 5.58
CA PRO A 273 31.81 21.25 5.65
C PRO A 273 32.56 22.01 6.76
N PRO A 274 32.56 23.35 6.73
CA PRO A 274 33.14 24.15 7.80
C PRO A 274 32.60 23.71 9.16
N GLU A 275 33.48 23.59 10.15
CA GLU A 275 33.19 23.15 11.53
C GLU A 275 32.83 21.66 11.71
N TRP A 276 32.68 20.88 10.63
CA TRP A 276 32.43 19.45 10.72
C TRP A 276 33.74 18.69 10.85
N ARG A 277 33.77 17.67 11.71
CA ARG A 277 34.93 16.80 11.90
C ARG A 277 34.73 15.50 11.15
N ARG A 278 35.76 15.03 10.46
CA ARG A 278 35.78 13.67 9.91
C ARG A 278 36.27 12.72 10.99
N ILE A 279 35.44 11.76 11.38
CA ILE A 279 35.73 10.79 12.44
C ILE A 279 35.36 9.38 11.98
N GLN A 280 35.85 8.35 12.67
CA GLN A 280 35.30 7.00 12.53
C GLN A 280 34.14 6.84 13.50
N LEU A 281 33.07 6.18 13.09
CA LEU A 281 31.91 5.98 13.97
C LEU A 281 32.28 5.20 15.23
N GLY A 282 33.19 4.24 15.13
CA GLY A 282 33.66 3.42 16.25
C GLY A 282 34.37 4.20 17.36
N ASP A 283 34.84 5.42 17.08
CA ASP A 283 35.45 6.28 18.10
C ASP A 283 34.43 6.70 19.17
N HIS A 284 33.15 6.82 18.77
CA HIS A 284 32.07 7.38 19.61
C HIS A 284 30.81 6.51 19.69
N LEU A 285 30.67 5.48 18.84
CA LEU A 285 29.58 4.50 18.88
C LEU A 285 30.10 3.13 19.32
N LYS A 286 29.43 2.52 20.28
CA LYS A 286 29.79 1.21 20.84
C LYS A 286 28.60 0.27 20.84
N GLU A 287 28.84 -1.01 20.54
CA GLU A 287 27.84 -2.06 20.72
C GLU A 287 27.68 -2.36 22.21
N VAL A 288 26.47 -2.19 22.73
CA VAL A 288 26.11 -2.47 24.12
C VAL A 288 25.48 -3.84 24.21
N ARG A 289 25.94 -4.64 25.19
CA ARG A 289 25.44 -6.01 25.42
C ARG A 289 24.86 -6.13 26.82
N ARG A 290 23.55 -6.00 26.94
CA ARG A 290 22.79 -6.18 28.20
C ARG A 290 22.08 -7.53 28.17
N GLN A 291 22.80 -8.62 28.43
CA GLN A 291 22.21 -9.96 28.30
C GLN A 291 20.98 -10.14 29.20
N ALA A 292 19.88 -10.63 28.62
CA ALA A 292 18.68 -10.98 29.35
C ALA A 292 18.70 -12.47 29.70
N VAL A 293 18.50 -12.77 30.99
CA VAL A 293 18.30 -14.14 31.47
C VAL A 293 16.80 -14.41 31.49
N LEU A 294 16.31 -15.19 30.52
CA LEU A 294 14.88 -15.44 30.39
C LEU A 294 14.37 -16.45 31.43
N THR A 295 13.35 -16.05 32.18
CA THR A 295 12.63 -16.88 33.14
C THR A 295 11.37 -17.45 32.48
N LYS A 296 11.09 -18.75 32.68
CA LYS A 296 10.02 -19.47 31.95
C LYS A 296 8.63 -18.82 32.02
N ASN A 297 8.29 -18.24 33.16
CA ASN A 297 6.95 -17.72 33.45
C ASN A 297 6.84 -16.19 33.38
N GLU A 298 7.94 -15.49 33.13
CA GLU A 298 7.94 -14.04 32.95
C GLU A 298 7.61 -13.68 31.51
N THR A 299 6.99 -12.52 31.32
CA THR A 299 6.60 -12.01 30.00
C THR A 299 7.63 -11.01 29.51
N TYR A 300 8.03 -11.15 28.24
CA TYR A 300 9.00 -10.31 27.58
C TYR A 300 8.37 -9.68 26.34
N THR A 301 8.62 -8.38 26.18
CA THR A 301 8.30 -7.63 24.97
C THR A 301 9.43 -7.81 23.97
N LEU A 302 9.15 -8.40 22.82
CA LEU A 302 10.12 -8.55 21.74
C LEU A 302 9.90 -7.44 20.72
N VAL A 303 11.00 -6.88 20.21
CA VAL A 303 10.94 -5.86 19.17
C VAL A 303 11.56 -6.33 17.86
N THR A 304 11.18 -5.64 16.80
CA THR A 304 11.77 -5.79 15.47
C THR A 304 12.08 -4.40 14.92
N VAL A 305 13.02 -4.34 13.98
CA VAL A 305 13.32 -3.11 13.26
C VAL A 305 12.77 -3.23 11.84
N LYS A 306 11.93 -2.29 11.45
CA LYS A 306 11.28 -2.31 10.14
C LYS A 306 12.26 -1.89 9.04
N ARG A 307 12.16 -2.54 7.88
CA ARG A 307 12.84 -2.15 6.63
C ARG A 307 12.49 -0.69 6.28
N SER A 308 13.29 -0.12 5.37
CA SER A 308 13.11 1.23 4.83
C SER A 308 13.07 2.32 5.91
N ARG A 309 13.96 2.21 6.92
CA ARG A 309 14.02 3.11 8.09
C ARG A 309 12.68 3.25 8.82
N GLY A 310 11.85 2.20 8.82
CA GLY A 310 10.53 2.22 9.45
C GLY A 310 10.54 2.23 10.98
N GLY A 311 11.72 2.30 11.60
CA GLY A 311 11.92 2.37 13.04
C GLY A 311 11.74 1.04 13.78
N VAL A 312 11.91 1.12 15.11
CA VAL A 312 11.69 -0.01 16.02
C VAL A 312 10.19 -0.15 16.30
N ALA A 313 9.69 -1.38 16.26
CA ALA A 313 8.29 -1.66 16.50
C ALA A 313 8.11 -2.91 17.37
N LEU A 314 6.98 -2.96 18.08
CA LEU A 314 6.53 -4.16 18.77
C LEU A 314 6.45 -5.32 17.77
N ARG A 315 7.11 -6.43 18.09
CA ARG A 315 6.98 -7.68 17.35
C ARG A 315 5.90 -8.53 18.00
N GLU A 316 6.18 -9.00 19.22
CA GLU A 316 5.38 -9.99 19.95
C GLU A 316 5.59 -9.77 21.46
N VAL A 317 4.64 -10.24 22.28
CA VAL A 317 4.76 -10.31 23.74
C VAL A 317 4.61 -11.78 24.12
N LEU A 318 5.66 -12.37 24.70
CA LEU A 318 5.76 -13.82 24.92
C LEU A 318 6.22 -14.14 26.34
N GLN A 319 5.79 -15.29 26.88
CA GLN A 319 6.42 -15.85 28.07
C GLN A 319 7.84 -16.36 27.75
N GLY A 320 8.77 -16.33 28.70
CA GLY A 320 10.15 -16.76 28.47
C GLY A 320 10.27 -18.18 27.91
N LYS A 321 9.35 -19.10 28.27
CA LYS A 321 9.29 -20.47 27.71
C LYS A 321 8.90 -20.53 26.22
N GLU A 322 8.27 -19.49 25.69
CA GLU A 322 7.79 -19.40 24.31
C GLU A 322 8.82 -18.73 23.38
N VAL A 323 9.82 -18.05 23.96
CA VAL A 323 10.91 -17.43 23.22
C VAL A 323 11.84 -18.50 22.66
N LYS A 324 11.79 -18.70 21.33
CA LYS A 324 12.56 -19.75 20.64
C LYS A 324 14.07 -19.54 20.66
N THR A 325 14.53 -18.30 20.80
CA THR A 325 15.96 -17.94 20.81
C THR A 325 16.35 -17.53 22.23
N PRO A 326 17.03 -18.39 23.01
CA PRO A 326 17.27 -18.11 24.43
C PRO A 326 18.24 -16.95 24.66
N THR A 327 19.15 -16.70 23.72
CA THR A 327 20.07 -15.56 23.79
C THR A 327 19.34 -14.26 23.41
N GLN A 328 19.02 -13.47 24.42
CA GLN A 328 18.35 -12.18 24.29
C GLN A 328 19.15 -11.08 24.99
N PHE A 329 18.91 -9.83 24.59
CA PHE A 329 19.53 -8.64 25.14
C PHE A 329 18.48 -7.56 25.37
N TYR A 330 18.55 -6.87 26.51
CA TYR A 330 17.70 -5.73 26.82
C TYR A 330 18.08 -4.51 25.99
N VAL A 331 17.04 -3.83 25.52
CA VAL A 331 17.13 -2.53 24.86
C VAL A 331 16.38 -1.50 25.69
N HIS A 332 16.91 -0.29 25.71
CA HIS A 332 16.33 0.84 26.41
C HIS A 332 16.03 1.96 25.42
N THR A 333 15.20 2.88 25.87
CA THR A 333 14.88 4.13 25.17
C THR A 333 16.17 4.80 24.69
N ASP A 334 16.11 5.38 23.49
CA ASP A 334 17.21 6.07 22.82
C ASP A 334 18.37 5.19 22.33
N ASP A 335 18.40 3.89 22.63
CA ASP A 335 19.34 2.99 21.96
C ASP A 335 19.09 2.96 20.44
N PHE A 336 20.17 2.93 19.66
CA PHE A 336 20.09 2.78 18.21
C PHE A 336 20.23 1.31 17.81
N LEU A 337 19.15 0.72 17.28
CA LEU A 337 19.10 -0.68 16.88
C LEU A 337 19.38 -0.82 15.37
N ILE A 338 20.20 -1.81 15.03
CA ILE A 338 20.44 -2.24 13.65
C ILE A 338 20.16 -3.74 13.53
N SER A 339 19.33 -4.13 12.55
CA SER A 339 19.21 -5.55 12.19
C SER A 339 20.41 -6.00 11.37
N LYS A 340 21.21 -6.94 11.89
CA LYS A 340 22.39 -7.47 11.20
C LYS A 340 22.04 -8.22 9.91
N ARG A 341 20.78 -8.65 9.76
CA ARG A 341 20.28 -9.35 8.56
C ARG A 341 19.57 -8.44 7.56
N GLN A 342 19.02 -7.32 8.01
CA GLN A 342 18.11 -6.50 7.19
C GLN A 342 18.58 -5.06 6.99
N ILE A 343 19.76 -4.67 7.48
CA ILE A 343 20.29 -3.31 7.30
C ILE A 343 20.56 -2.95 5.82
N VAL A 344 20.80 -3.93 4.95
CA VAL A 344 20.86 -3.70 3.50
C VAL A 344 19.53 -3.17 2.94
N HIS A 345 18.43 -3.40 3.65
CA HIS A 345 17.12 -2.83 3.39
C HIS A 345 16.78 -1.66 4.32
N GLY A 346 17.75 -1.07 5.01
CA GLY A 346 17.57 0.07 5.90
C GLY A 346 16.88 -0.25 7.23
N ALA A 347 16.95 -1.50 7.72
CA ALA A 347 16.36 -1.87 9.01
C ALA A 347 17.22 -1.40 10.20
N CYS A 348 17.07 -0.12 10.54
CA CYS A 348 17.64 0.53 11.72
C CYS A 348 16.64 1.53 12.34
N GLY A 349 16.87 1.95 13.59
CA GLY A 349 16.08 2.99 14.23
C GLY A 349 16.31 3.11 15.73
N ILE A 350 15.70 4.14 16.33
CA ILE A 350 15.74 4.40 17.77
C ILE A 350 14.65 3.61 18.49
N VAL A 351 14.98 3.07 19.67
CA VAL A 351 13.99 2.47 20.57
C VAL A 351 13.12 3.57 21.17
N PRO A 352 11.80 3.56 20.91
CA PRO A 352 10.91 4.57 21.48
C PRO A 352 10.64 4.28 22.97
N PRO A 353 10.23 5.30 23.76
CA PRO A 353 9.92 5.13 25.18
C PRO A 353 8.90 4.03 25.49
N ALA A 354 7.95 3.81 24.58
CA ALA A 354 6.92 2.77 24.72
C ALA A 354 7.47 1.33 24.67
N LEU A 355 8.73 1.15 24.26
CA LEU A 355 9.41 -0.14 24.12
C LEU A 355 10.66 -0.23 25.01
N ASP A 356 10.75 0.61 26.04
CA ASP A 356 11.82 0.52 27.05
C ASP A 356 11.80 -0.84 27.76
N GLY A 357 12.98 -1.43 27.98
CA GLY A 357 13.11 -2.73 28.64
C GLY A 357 12.69 -3.92 27.78
N ALA A 358 12.42 -3.71 26.49
CA ALA A 358 12.18 -4.80 25.55
C ALA A 358 13.45 -5.64 25.30
N VAL A 359 13.30 -6.77 24.62
CA VAL A 359 14.41 -7.66 24.29
C VAL A 359 14.56 -7.92 22.79
N VAL A 360 15.81 -8.11 22.37
CA VAL A 360 16.22 -8.48 21.00
C VAL A 360 17.20 -9.63 21.02
N SER A 361 17.21 -10.45 19.95
CA SER A 361 18.19 -11.52 19.80
C SER A 361 19.57 -10.98 19.38
N ASN A 362 20.56 -11.86 19.35
CA ASN A 362 21.92 -11.61 18.84
C ASN A 362 22.00 -11.15 17.37
N GLU A 363 20.89 -11.23 16.63
CA GLU A 363 20.76 -10.75 15.25
C GLU A 363 20.63 -9.23 15.14
N TYR A 364 20.53 -8.54 16.28
CA TYR A 364 20.53 -7.09 16.35
C TYR A 364 21.85 -6.58 16.94
N ALA A 365 22.29 -5.43 16.46
CA ALA A 365 23.29 -4.61 17.12
C ALA A 365 22.54 -3.51 17.89
N VAL A 366 22.88 -3.35 19.17
CA VAL A 366 22.36 -2.28 20.03
C VAL A 366 23.50 -1.30 20.21
N LEU A 367 23.38 -0.10 19.66
CA LEU A 367 24.43 0.90 19.70
C LEU A 367 24.07 2.00 20.69
N ASN A 368 25.08 2.45 21.42
CA ASN A 368 25.03 3.62 22.28
C ASN A 368 26.27 4.50 22.02
N THR A 369 26.27 5.71 22.56
CA THR A 369 27.27 6.74 22.31
C THR A 369 27.87 7.27 23.61
N ASP A 370 29.08 7.82 23.53
CA ASP A 370 29.70 8.59 24.62
C ASP A 370 29.16 10.03 24.75
N GLY A 371 28.26 10.44 23.85
CA GLY A 371 27.61 11.75 23.84
C GLY A 371 28.10 12.69 22.73
N GLU A 372 29.16 12.32 22.00
CA GLU A 372 29.66 13.13 20.88
C GLU A 372 28.79 12.99 19.61
N ILE A 373 28.02 11.89 19.50
CA ILE A 373 27.06 11.66 18.42
C ILE A 373 25.65 11.56 19.01
N ASP A 374 24.78 12.51 18.68
CA ASP A 374 23.36 12.39 18.96
C ASP A 374 22.76 11.22 18.16
N LEU A 375 22.16 10.26 18.85
CA LEU A 375 21.57 9.08 18.20
C LEU A 375 20.34 9.44 17.35
N GLN A 376 19.63 10.53 17.66
CA GLN A 376 18.58 11.06 16.78
C GLN A 376 19.17 11.65 15.50
N PHE A 377 20.34 12.30 15.59
CA PHE A 377 21.08 12.72 14.40
C PHE A 377 21.53 11.50 13.59
N LEU A 378 22.04 10.45 14.23
CA LEU A 378 22.41 9.19 13.59
C LEU A 378 21.21 8.53 12.87
N ARG A 379 20.02 8.62 13.46
CA ARG A 379 18.77 8.18 12.81
C ARG A 379 18.54 8.90 11.49
N TYR A 380 18.73 10.20 11.42
CA TYR A 380 18.61 10.93 10.16
C TYR A 380 19.79 10.69 9.21
N LEU A 381 21.00 10.52 9.73
CA LEU A 381 22.16 10.13 8.94
C LEU A 381 21.92 8.78 8.23
N SER A 382 21.14 7.89 8.86
CA SER A 382 20.72 6.63 8.25
C SER A 382 19.85 6.80 7.01
N GLU A 383 19.23 7.97 6.80
CA GLU A 383 18.49 8.30 5.58
C GLU A 383 19.38 8.75 4.42
N THR A 384 20.70 8.85 4.62
CA THR A 384 21.62 9.22 3.54
C THR A 384 22.07 8.02 2.72
N ARG A 385 22.34 8.27 1.43
CA ARG A 385 22.87 7.27 0.50
C ARG A 385 24.22 6.73 0.97
N TYR A 386 25.09 7.60 1.48
CA TYR A 386 26.41 7.20 1.97
C TYR A 386 26.30 6.21 3.14
N PHE A 387 25.43 6.46 4.11
CA PHE A 387 25.15 5.50 5.19
C PHE A 387 24.68 4.16 4.63
N GLN A 388 23.74 4.16 3.69
CA GLN A 388 23.24 2.92 3.10
C GLN A 388 24.32 2.13 2.34
N GLN A 389 25.21 2.82 1.62
CA GLN A 389 26.30 2.20 0.87
C GLN A 389 27.36 1.61 1.81
N THR A 390 27.74 2.32 2.88
CA THR A 390 28.68 1.79 3.88
C THR A 390 28.10 0.58 4.61
N CYS A 391 26.79 0.58 4.89
CA CYS A 391 26.12 -0.60 5.43
C CYS A 391 26.14 -1.79 4.46
N PHE A 392 25.89 -1.53 3.17
CA PHE A 392 25.95 -2.55 2.14
C PHE A 392 27.35 -3.17 2.01
N HIS A 393 28.40 -2.34 1.97
CA HIS A 393 29.79 -2.81 1.88
C HIS A 393 30.33 -3.47 3.15
N SER A 394 29.70 -3.21 4.28
CA SER A 394 30.01 -3.90 5.54
C SER A 394 29.16 -5.17 5.71
N SER A 395 28.35 -5.53 4.71
CA SER A 395 27.56 -6.76 4.71
C SER A 395 28.24 -7.81 3.82
N ILE A 396 28.31 -9.05 4.29
CA ILE A 396 28.98 -10.15 3.59
C ILE A 396 27.95 -11.24 3.25
N GLY A 397 27.90 -11.65 1.99
CA GLY A 397 27.05 -12.75 1.54
C GLY A 397 26.94 -12.82 0.02
N VAL A 398 26.53 -13.98 -0.49
CA VAL A 398 26.38 -14.24 -1.94
C VAL A 398 25.07 -13.71 -2.53
N HIS A 399 24.09 -13.39 -1.68
CA HIS A 399 22.77 -12.91 -2.08
C HIS A 399 22.27 -11.91 -1.05
N VAL A 400 21.61 -10.82 -1.49
CA VAL A 400 21.22 -9.69 -0.63
C VAL A 400 20.42 -10.13 0.61
N GLU A 401 19.42 -10.99 0.44
CA GLU A 401 18.59 -11.54 1.53
C GLU A 401 19.34 -12.48 2.50
N LYS A 402 20.58 -12.88 2.17
CA LYS A 402 21.42 -13.77 3.00
C LYS A 402 22.67 -13.06 3.53
N MET A 403 22.81 -11.77 3.29
CA MET A 403 23.97 -11.03 3.77
C MET A 403 23.92 -10.86 5.29
N ILE A 404 25.09 -10.89 5.90
CA ILE A 404 25.27 -10.62 7.33
C ILE A 404 26.12 -9.36 7.47
N PHE A 405 25.56 -8.36 8.12
CA PHE A 405 26.23 -7.12 8.44
C PHE A 405 27.28 -7.30 9.53
N LYS A 406 28.48 -6.79 9.26
CA LYS A 406 29.61 -6.75 10.18
C LYS A 406 29.69 -5.34 10.76
N VAL A 407 29.15 -5.19 11.97
CA VAL A 407 29.09 -3.91 12.69
C VAL A 407 30.48 -3.31 12.84
N ASP A 408 31.47 -4.12 13.23
CA ASP A 408 32.85 -3.66 13.43
C ASP A 408 33.47 -3.10 12.14
N HIS A 409 33.15 -3.68 10.98
CA HIS A 409 33.61 -3.13 9.69
C HIS A 409 32.94 -1.79 9.41
N TRP A 410 31.66 -1.67 9.72
CA TRP A 410 30.89 -0.46 9.49
C TRP A 410 31.35 0.71 10.39
N LEU A 411 31.68 0.42 11.65
CA LEU A 411 32.17 1.40 12.61
C LEU A 411 33.48 2.07 12.18
N ASN A 412 34.28 1.43 11.33
CA ASN A 412 35.54 1.98 10.83
C ASN A 412 35.36 2.92 9.62
N TRP A 413 34.14 3.08 9.08
CA TRP A 413 33.92 4.01 7.97
C TRP A 413 33.99 5.46 8.47
N PRO A 414 34.57 6.37 7.67
CA PRO A 414 34.63 7.78 8.02
C PRO A 414 33.27 8.45 7.81
N PHE A 415 32.90 9.35 8.72
CA PHE A 415 31.74 10.22 8.57
C PHE A 415 32.12 11.65 8.93
N ASN A 416 31.52 12.62 8.24
CA ASN A 416 31.61 14.02 8.64
C ASN A 416 30.51 14.27 9.68
N ILE A 417 30.89 14.66 10.89
CA ILE A 417 29.99 14.87 12.02
C ILE A 417 30.12 16.32 12.51
N PRO A 418 29.01 17.08 12.60
CA PRO A 418 29.04 18.43 13.12
C PRO A 418 29.15 18.46 14.65
N PRO A 419 29.44 19.63 15.26
CA PRO A 419 29.37 19.81 16.71
C PRO A 419 27.98 19.44 17.25
N LEU A 420 27.91 18.96 18.50
CA LEU A 420 26.67 18.43 19.08
C LEU A 420 25.48 19.40 19.00
N ALA A 421 25.68 20.69 19.29
CA ALA A 421 24.63 21.70 19.19
C ALA A 421 24.06 21.80 17.76
N ARG A 422 24.90 21.61 16.74
CA ARG A 422 24.48 21.60 15.34
C ARG A 422 23.77 20.31 14.96
N GLN A 423 24.17 19.16 15.53
CA GLN A 423 23.45 17.89 15.37
C GLN A 423 22.01 18.02 15.88
N GLN A 424 21.83 18.52 17.11
CA GLN A 424 20.52 18.73 17.73
C GLN A 424 19.64 19.67 16.89
N HIS A 425 20.21 20.77 16.41
CA HIS A 425 19.46 21.71 15.57
C HIS A 425 19.07 21.11 14.20
N ILE A 426 19.90 20.24 13.61
CA ILE A 426 19.52 19.49 12.40
C ILE A 426 18.36 18.53 12.72
N VAL A 427 18.42 17.83 13.86
CA VAL A 427 17.34 16.94 14.32
C VAL A 427 16.03 17.71 14.46
N GLU A 428 16.04 18.89 15.08
CA GLU A 428 14.85 19.75 15.23
C GLU A 428 14.20 20.09 13.88
N ILE A 429 15.01 20.53 12.90
CA ILE A 429 14.54 20.86 11.55
C ILE A 429 13.89 19.64 10.89
N LEU A 430 14.58 18.50 10.92
CA LEU A 430 14.12 17.28 10.27
C LEU A 430 12.90 16.68 10.99
N ASP A 431 12.80 16.81 12.32
CA ASP A 431 11.62 16.38 13.09
C ASP A 431 10.37 17.19 12.75
N ILE A 432 10.50 18.49 12.49
CA ILE A 432 9.39 19.32 12.05
C ILE A 432 8.89 18.84 10.68
N ALA A 433 9.79 18.70 9.71
CA ALA A 433 9.44 18.25 8.35
C ALA A 433 8.86 16.82 8.34
N SER A 434 9.44 15.90 9.12
CA SER A 434 8.94 14.53 9.25
C SER A 434 7.52 14.47 9.82
N ARG A 435 7.22 15.28 10.85
CA ARG A 435 5.88 15.37 11.44
C ARG A 435 4.84 15.90 10.45
N GLU A 436 5.20 16.88 9.62
CA GLU A 436 4.32 17.42 8.58
C GLU A 436 3.94 16.35 7.55
N ILE A 437 4.94 15.62 7.02
CA ILE A 437 4.71 14.52 6.07
C ILE A 437 3.85 13.41 6.70
N ALA A 438 4.11 13.07 7.97
CA ALA A 438 3.30 12.10 8.71
C ALA A 438 1.84 12.56 8.88
N ALA A 439 1.61 13.85 9.16
CA ALA A 439 0.28 14.44 9.28
C ALA A 439 -0.49 14.40 7.95
N ILE A 440 0.14 14.81 6.85
CA ILE A 440 -0.45 14.76 5.51
C ILE A 440 -0.78 13.31 5.13
N SER A 441 0.14 12.37 5.37
CA SER A 441 -0.11 10.95 5.11
C SER A 441 -1.28 10.38 5.91
N LYS A 442 -1.43 10.80 7.18
CA LYS A 442 -2.56 10.41 8.03
C LYS A 442 -3.87 11.00 7.52
N GLN A 443 -3.89 12.28 7.13
CA GLN A 443 -5.05 12.95 6.55
C GLN A 443 -5.49 12.28 5.24
N LEU A 444 -4.55 11.94 4.35
CA LEU A 444 -4.85 11.22 3.12
C LEU A 444 -5.54 9.87 3.38
N LYS A 445 -5.04 9.09 4.35
CA LYS A 445 -5.65 7.81 4.76
C LYS A 445 -7.06 8.02 5.31
N ALA A 446 -7.28 9.07 6.10
CA ALA A 446 -8.60 9.42 6.65
C ALA A 446 -9.57 9.78 5.52
N LEU A 447 -9.19 10.68 4.60
CA LEU A 447 -10.00 11.09 3.45
C LEU A 447 -10.42 9.89 2.59
N LYS A 448 -9.48 8.98 2.27
CA LYS A 448 -9.80 7.76 1.51
C LYS A 448 -10.79 6.86 2.23
N ARG A 449 -10.64 6.68 3.55
CA ARG A 449 -11.56 5.88 4.37
C ARG A 449 -12.95 6.51 4.43
N GLU A 450 -13.02 7.81 4.67
CA GLU A 450 -14.27 8.56 4.76
C GLU A 450 -15.01 8.61 3.43
N LYS A 451 -14.30 8.85 2.31
CA LYS A 451 -14.88 8.75 0.97
C LYS A 451 -15.48 7.37 0.75
N SER A 452 -14.75 6.29 1.05
CA SER A 452 -15.23 4.93 0.87
C SER A 452 -16.50 4.64 1.68
N ALA A 453 -16.52 5.08 2.95
CA ALA A 453 -17.68 4.94 3.82
C ALA A 453 -18.89 5.74 3.31
N LEU A 454 -18.68 7.00 2.91
CA LEU A 454 -19.71 7.87 2.35
C LEU A 454 -20.27 7.29 1.04
N MET A 455 -19.39 6.85 0.15
CA MET A 455 -19.73 6.22 -1.12
C MET A 455 -20.64 5.00 -0.89
N SER A 456 -20.29 4.11 0.05
CA SER A 456 -21.11 2.94 0.40
C SER A 456 -22.53 3.34 0.86
N GLN A 457 -22.66 4.44 1.61
CA GLN A 457 -23.96 4.93 2.08
C GLN A 457 -24.80 5.59 0.98
N LEU A 458 -24.19 6.47 0.17
CA LEU A 458 -24.88 7.23 -0.87
C LEU A 458 -25.32 6.32 -2.04
N ILE A 459 -24.42 5.45 -2.51
CA ILE A 459 -24.65 4.62 -3.70
C ILE A 459 -25.66 3.50 -3.45
N THR A 460 -25.81 3.06 -2.20
CA THR A 460 -26.83 2.07 -1.83
C THR A 460 -28.14 2.71 -1.36
N GLY A 461 -28.19 4.04 -1.28
CA GLY A 461 -29.35 4.78 -0.81
C GLY A 461 -29.63 4.64 0.68
N LYS A 462 -28.73 4.02 1.46
CA LYS A 462 -28.78 4.01 2.93
C LYS A 462 -28.78 5.43 3.51
N ARG A 463 -28.10 6.35 2.82
CA ARG A 463 -28.19 7.80 3.06
C ARG A 463 -28.61 8.48 1.76
N ARG A 464 -29.65 9.31 1.84
CA ARG A 464 -30.16 10.10 0.72
C ARG A 464 -29.56 11.50 0.73
N VAL A 465 -29.36 12.08 -0.45
CA VAL A 465 -28.95 13.49 -0.57
C VAL A 465 -30.18 14.38 -0.46
N ARG A 466 -30.05 15.53 0.20
CA ARG A 466 -31.06 16.59 0.11
C ARG A 466 -30.82 17.36 -1.17
N LEU A 467 -31.80 17.37 -2.06
CA LEU A 467 -31.77 18.24 -3.22
C LEU A 467 -32.10 19.67 -2.74
N PRO A 468 -31.41 20.70 -3.24
CA PRO A 468 -31.83 22.08 -3.00
C PRO A 468 -33.28 22.22 -3.47
N ALA A 469 -34.13 22.84 -2.65
CA ALA A 469 -35.50 23.13 -3.04
C ALA A 469 -35.46 23.93 -4.35
N GLY A 470 -36.22 23.49 -5.34
CA GLY A 470 -36.11 23.95 -6.73
C GLY A 470 -35.94 25.46 -6.82
N GLY A 471 -34.83 25.90 -7.42
CA GLY A 471 -34.72 27.27 -7.88
C GLY A 471 -35.90 27.54 -8.80
N ALA A 472 -36.75 28.47 -8.39
CA ALA A 472 -37.77 29.02 -9.26
C ALA A 472 -37.09 29.42 -10.56
N SER A 473 -37.64 28.92 -11.66
CA SER A 473 -37.42 29.42 -13.00
C SER A 473 -37.47 30.96 -12.98
N THR A 474 -36.32 31.61 -13.09
CA THR A 474 -36.26 33.01 -13.53
C THR A 474 -35.95 32.97 -15.02
N ALA A 475 -36.91 33.51 -15.76
CA ALA A 475 -37.06 33.54 -17.22
C ALA A 475 -35.83 34.06 -17.98
#